data_AF-A0A3D2D4R8-F1
#
_entry.id   AF-A0A3D2D4R8-F1
#
_cell.length_a   1.000
_cell.length_b   1.000
_cell.length_c   1.000
_cell.angle_alpha   90.00
_cell.angle_beta   90.00
_cell.angle_gamma   90.00
#
_symmetry.space_group_name_H-M   'P 1'
#
loop_
_entity.id
_entity.type
_entity.pdbx_description
1 polymer ?
#
loop_
_entity_poly.entity_id
_entity_poly.type
_entity_poly.pdbx_seq_one_letter_code
_entity_poly.pdbx_strand_id
1 'polypeptide(L)'
;MDEKKSINVYDISVLDDFDAVASAARLLLVYMQLRDECNKIKISKSALSNELGAGYRTVTDWINKLRRGGAIKYKYNGETILNPHFYYCGTETNFNRAKTEWEGFPAIHNI
;
A
#
# COMPACT_ATOMS: atom_id res chain seq x y z
N MET A 1 3.39 32.04 -9.64
CA MET A 1 2.84 31.05 -8.69
C MET A 1 2.90 29.74 -9.46
N ASP A 2 3.96 28.96 -9.26
CA ASP A 2 4.16 27.74 -10.06
C ASP A 2 3.04 26.75 -9.77
N GLU A 3 2.31 26.36 -10.80
CA GLU A 3 1.33 25.27 -10.71
C GLU A 3 2.08 24.02 -10.27
N LYS A 4 1.82 23.57 -9.04
CA LYS A 4 2.33 22.29 -8.56
C LYS A 4 1.76 21.20 -9.46
N LYS A 5 2.58 20.70 -10.38
CA LYS A 5 2.24 19.59 -11.27
C LYS A 5 1.72 18.43 -10.43
N SER A 6 0.46 18.09 -10.64
CA SER A 6 -0.18 16.94 -9.99
C SER A 6 0.23 15.66 -10.70
N ILE A 7 0.53 14.63 -9.92
CA ILE A 7 0.82 13.29 -10.40
C ILE A 7 -0.31 12.38 -9.94
N ASN A 8 -0.91 11.69 -10.90
CA ASN A 8 -1.87 10.63 -10.66
C ASN A 8 -1.35 9.37 -11.36
N VAL A 9 -1.14 8.31 -10.59
CA VAL A 9 -0.73 7.00 -11.04
C VAL A 9 -1.80 6.02 -10.65
N TYR A 10 -2.25 5.22 -11.63
CA TYR A 10 -3.06 4.03 -11.43
C TYR A 10 -2.66 3.05 -12.51
N ASP A 11 -1.66 2.22 -12.22
CA ASP A 11 -1.09 1.28 -13.18
C ASP A 11 -1.10 -0.12 -12.58
N ILE A 12 -2.08 -0.93 -13.01
CA ILE A 12 -2.23 -2.30 -12.53
C ILE A 12 -1.20 -3.26 -13.14
N SER A 13 -0.50 -2.84 -14.21
CA SER A 13 0.47 -3.70 -14.91
C SER A 13 1.73 -3.98 -14.08
N VAL A 14 1.96 -3.18 -13.04
CA VAL A 14 3.09 -3.35 -12.11
C VAL A 14 2.84 -4.42 -11.04
N LEU A 15 1.65 -5.03 -11.02
CA LEU A 15 1.28 -6.07 -10.07
C LEU A 15 1.73 -7.44 -10.56
N ASP A 16 2.41 -8.19 -9.69
CA ASP A 16 2.92 -9.53 -10.03
C ASP A 16 1.80 -10.59 -10.11
N ASP A 17 0.72 -10.41 -9.34
CA ASP A 17 -0.43 -11.33 -9.27
C ASP A 17 -1.72 -10.54 -9.02
N PHE A 18 -2.42 -10.22 -10.11
CA PHE A 18 -3.66 -9.44 -10.06
C PHE A 18 -4.78 -10.17 -9.31
N ASP A 19 -4.92 -11.48 -9.47
CA ASP A 19 -6.00 -12.26 -8.85
C ASP A 19 -5.85 -12.29 -7.32
N ALA A 20 -4.61 -12.44 -6.84
CA ALA A 20 -4.31 -12.31 -5.43
C ALA A 20 -4.72 -10.93 -4.89
N VAL A 21 -4.38 -9.86 -5.61
CA VAL A 21 -4.74 -8.47 -5.25
C VAL A 21 -6.27 -8.26 -5.29
N ALA A 22 -6.95 -8.76 -6.31
CA ALA A 22 -8.41 -8.66 -6.46
C ALA A 22 -9.14 -9.30 -5.28
N SER A 23 -8.68 -10.47 -4.82
CA SER A 23 -9.26 -11.14 -3.64
C SER A 23 -9.04 -10.36 -2.32
N ALA A 24 -8.10 -9.42 -2.29
CA ALA A 24 -7.77 -8.55 -1.16
C ALA A 24 -8.15 -7.08 -1.39
N ALA A 25 -8.99 -6.79 -2.40
CA ALA A 25 -9.32 -5.43 -2.82
C ALA A 25 -9.93 -4.55 -1.71
N ARG A 26 -10.70 -5.13 -0.78
CA ARG A 26 -11.26 -4.37 0.35
C ARG A 26 -10.19 -3.76 1.24
N LEU A 27 -9.17 -4.54 1.59
CA LEU A 27 -8.03 -4.05 2.37
C LEU A 27 -7.25 -2.99 1.59
N LEU A 28 -7.08 -3.19 0.29
CA LEU A 28 -6.37 -2.25 -0.56
C LEU A 28 -7.07 -0.88 -0.63
N LEU A 29 -8.41 -0.87 -0.74
CA LEU A 29 -9.19 0.37 -0.72
C LEU A 29 -9.02 1.13 0.60
N VAL A 30 -9.02 0.42 1.74
CA VAL A 30 -8.75 1.03 3.06
C VAL A 30 -7.35 1.65 3.10
N TYR A 31 -6.33 0.95 2.59
CA TYR A 31 -4.98 1.49 2.50
C TYR A 31 -4.86 2.71 1.59
N MET A 32 -5.55 2.71 0.44
CA MET A 32 -5.60 3.88 -0.42
C MET A 32 -6.19 5.10 0.30
N GLN A 33 -7.19 4.91 1.17
CA GLN A 33 -7.81 6.02 1.91
C GLN A 33 -6.98 6.50 3.11
N LEU A 34 -6.28 5.61 3.80
CA LEU A 34 -5.54 5.93 5.04
C LEU A 34 -4.10 6.40 4.82
N ARG A 35 -3.62 6.38 3.57
CA ARG A 35 -2.25 6.75 3.25
C ARG A 35 -1.96 8.23 3.53
N ASP A 36 -0.72 8.53 3.90
CA ASP A 36 -0.19 9.90 3.91
C ASP A 36 0.24 10.37 2.51
N GLU A 37 0.79 11.58 2.42
CA GLU A 37 1.25 12.15 1.15
C GLU A 37 2.40 11.39 0.46
N CYS A 38 3.06 10.48 1.20
CA CYS A 38 4.15 9.63 0.75
C CYS A 38 3.73 8.15 0.63
N ASN A 39 2.42 7.86 0.63
CA ASN A 39 1.84 6.52 0.55
C ASN A 39 2.10 5.60 1.77
N LYS A 40 2.56 6.13 2.91
CA LYS A 40 2.71 5.35 4.14
C LYS A 40 1.38 5.28 4.89
N ILE A 41 1.18 4.14 5.55
CA ILE A 41 0.01 3.86 6.38
C ILE A 41 0.50 3.31 7.71
N LYS A 42 -0.05 3.82 8.82
CA LYS A 42 0.22 3.34 10.17
C LYS A 42 -1.07 2.88 10.85
N ILE A 43 -1.37 1.60 10.74
CA ILE A 43 -2.58 1.01 11.31
C ILE A 43 -2.30 -0.39 11.84
N SER A 44 -2.81 -0.70 13.03
CA SER A 44 -2.62 -2.03 13.62
C SER A 44 -3.50 -3.07 12.90
N LYS A 45 -3.06 -4.33 12.89
CA LYS A 45 -3.89 -5.44 12.37
C LYS A 45 -5.21 -5.59 13.11
N SER A 46 -5.25 -5.25 14.41
CA SER A 46 -6.48 -5.26 15.20
C SER A 46 -7.48 -4.21 14.69
N ALA A 47 -7.01 -2.98 14.43
CA ALA A 47 -7.84 -1.93 13.85
C ALA A 47 -8.35 -2.31 12.45
N LEU A 48 -7.49 -2.90 11.61
CA LEU A 48 -7.90 -3.42 10.30
C LEU A 48 -8.96 -4.53 10.42
N SER A 49 -8.81 -5.43 11.38
CA SER A 49 -9.76 -6.52 11.65
C SER A 49 -11.14 -5.97 12.00
N ASN A 50 -11.19 -4.94 12.86
CA ASN A 50 -12.43 -4.26 13.23
C ASN A 50 -13.06 -3.52 12.05
N GLU A 51 -12.25 -2.72 11.34
CA GLU A 51 -12.73 -1.91 10.20
C GLU A 51 -13.28 -2.77 9.06
N LEU A 52 -12.60 -3.88 8.76
CA LEU A 52 -12.99 -4.76 7.66
C LEU A 52 -14.05 -5.81 8.05
N GLY A 53 -14.41 -5.88 9.34
CA GLY A 53 -15.30 -6.94 9.86
C GLY A 53 -14.76 -8.35 9.59
N ALA A 54 -13.43 -8.52 9.58
CA ALA A 54 -12.76 -9.75 9.16
C ALA A 54 -11.82 -10.26 10.26
N GLY A 55 -11.71 -11.58 10.41
CA GLY A 55 -10.82 -12.18 11.41
C GLY A 55 -9.33 -11.88 11.16
N TYR A 56 -8.52 -11.90 12.22
CA TYR A 56 -7.09 -11.60 12.17
C TYR A 56 -6.30 -12.42 11.14
N ARG A 57 -6.64 -13.72 10.99
CA ARG A 57 -6.04 -14.62 10.00
C ARG A 57 -6.37 -14.18 8.57
N THR A 58 -7.62 -13.79 8.32
CA THR A 58 -8.07 -13.28 7.02
C THR A 58 -7.37 -11.98 6.66
N VAL A 59 -7.25 -11.03 7.60
CA VAL A 59 -6.48 -9.80 7.38
C VAL A 59 -5.02 -10.10 7.08
N THR A 60 -4.42 -11.06 7.80
CA THR A 60 -3.03 -11.48 7.55
C THR A 60 -2.86 -12.10 6.16
N ASP A 61 -3.80 -12.94 5.72
CA ASP A 61 -3.83 -13.50 4.36
C ASP A 61 -3.92 -12.39 3.30
N TRP A 62 -4.84 -11.43 3.47
CA TRP A 62 -4.98 -10.30 2.56
C TRP A 62 -3.71 -9.44 2.49
N ILE A 63 -3.08 -9.13 3.63
CA ILE A 63 -1.79 -8.42 3.65
C ILE A 63 -0.75 -9.19 2.85
N ASN A 64 -0.67 -10.52 3.04
CA ASN A 64 0.28 -11.35 2.32
C ASN A 64 0.02 -11.39 0.81
N LYS A 65 -1.24 -11.43 0.39
CA LYS A 65 -1.63 -11.36 -1.03
C LYS A 65 -1.24 -10.03 -1.66
N LEU A 66 -1.57 -8.90 -1.01
CA LEU A 66 -1.17 -7.57 -1.48
C LEU A 66 0.35 -7.40 -1.53
N ARG A 67 1.08 -7.96 -0.55
CA ARG A 67 2.55 -7.94 -0.51
C ARG A 67 3.16 -8.76 -1.64
N ARG A 68 2.64 -9.97 -1.88
CA ARG A 68 3.12 -10.86 -2.95
C ARG A 68 2.81 -10.31 -4.33
N GLY A 69 1.67 -9.65 -4.51
CA GLY A 69 1.33 -8.98 -5.76
C GLY A 69 2.03 -7.65 -5.99
N GLY A 70 2.98 -7.25 -5.13
CA GLY A 70 3.74 -6.00 -5.30
C GLY A 70 2.97 -4.71 -5.02
N ALA A 71 1.71 -4.80 -4.55
CA ALA A 71 0.89 -3.64 -4.26
C ALA A 71 1.37 -2.87 -3.01
N ILE A 72 1.89 -3.58 -2.00
CA ILE A 72 2.35 -2.98 -0.74
C ILE A 72 3.67 -3.61 -0.24
N LYS A 73 4.36 -2.90 0.64
CA LYS A 73 5.32 -3.50 1.60
C LYS A 73 4.77 -3.33 3.01
N TYR A 74 5.02 -4.30 3.87
CA TYR A 74 4.45 -4.38 5.22
C TYR A 74 5.51 -4.73 6.26
N LYS A 75 5.48 -4.07 7.42
CA LYS A 75 6.25 -4.42 8.61
C LYS A 75 5.34 -4.97 9.70
N TYR A 76 5.84 -5.94 10.47
CA TYR A 76 5.09 -6.56 11.57
C TYR A 76 4.66 -5.60 12.68
N ASN A 77 5.23 -4.39 12.76
CA ASN A 77 4.81 -3.33 13.68
C ASN A 77 3.56 -2.55 13.22
N GLY A 78 2.96 -2.90 12.07
CA GLY A 78 1.77 -2.24 11.53
C GLY A 78 2.04 -1.09 10.55
N GLU A 79 3.30 -0.82 10.23
CA GLU A 79 3.64 0.10 9.15
C GLU A 79 3.49 -0.58 7.79
N THR A 80 2.77 0.07 6.88
CA THR A 80 2.59 -0.35 5.50
C THR A 80 2.97 0.81 4.59
N ILE A 81 3.54 0.52 3.42
CA ILE A 81 3.69 1.51 2.36
C ILE A 81 3.05 0.95 1.08
N LEU A 82 2.27 1.80 0.41
CA LEU A 82 1.59 1.49 -0.85
C LEU A 82 2.54 1.80 -2.01
N ASN A 83 2.65 0.88 -2.98
CA ASN A 83 3.55 1.04 -4.11
C ASN A 83 3.17 2.28 -4.93
N PRO A 84 4.02 3.31 -5.00
CA PRO A 84 3.71 4.55 -5.74
C PRO A 84 3.63 4.33 -7.25
N HIS A 85 4.25 3.28 -7.79
CA HIS A 85 4.13 2.91 -9.21
C HIS A 85 2.79 2.26 -9.53
N PHE A 86 2.15 1.64 -8.53
CA PHE A 86 0.82 1.07 -8.68
C PHE A 86 -0.25 2.15 -8.49
N TYR A 87 -0.17 2.92 -7.41
CA TYR A 87 -1.13 3.98 -7.11
C TYR A 87 -0.45 5.16 -6.43
N TYR A 88 -0.69 6.36 -6.95
CA TYR A 88 -0.29 7.61 -6.32
C TYR A 88 -1.23 8.74 -6.74
N CYS A 89 -1.52 9.66 -5.83
CA CYS A 89 -2.24 10.88 -6.13
C CYS A 89 -1.70 11.99 -5.22
N GLY A 90 -1.11 13.02 -5.80
CA GLY A 90 -0.42 14.07 -5.05
C GLY A 90 0.43 14.97 -5.95
N THR A 91 1.51 15.50 -5.39
CA THR A 91 2.46 16.39 -6.10
C THR A 91 3.66 15.61 -6.62
N GLU A 92 4.31 16.10 -7.66
CA GLU A 92 5.56 15.50 -8.18
C GLU A 92 6.67 15.40 -7.12
N THR A 93 6.82 16.41 -6.26
CA THR A 93 7.78 16.37 -5.15
C THR A 93 7.51 15.21 -4.20
N ASN A 94 6.27 15.03 -3.77
CA ASN A 94 5.91 13.96 -2.85
C ASN A 94 5.90 12.59 -3.55
N PHE A 95 5.62 12.53 -4.85
CA PHE A 95 5.75 11.29 -5.63
C PHE A 95 7.20 10.79 -5.64
N ASN A 96 8.16 11.68 -5.88
CA ASN A 96 9.58 11.33 -5.83
C ASN A 96 10.01 10.88 -4.44
N ARG A 97 9.53 11.54 -3.38
CA ARG A 97 9.75 11.09 -2.00
C ARG A 97 9.13 9.72 -1.73
N ALA A 98 7.89 9.47 -2.17
CA ALA A 98 7.22 8.19 -2.02
C ALA A 98 7.99 7.05 -2.70
N LYS A 99 8.58 7.29 -3.88
CA LYS A 99 9.47 6.31 -4.55
C LYS A 99 10.71 6.00 -3.72
N THR A 100 11.44 7.01 -3.24
CA THR A 100 12.62 6.79 -2.39
C THR A 100 12.26 6.06 -1.10
N GLU A 101 11.13 6.42 -0.48
CA GLU A 101 10.65 5.74 0.72
C GLU A 101 10.24 4.30 0.43
N TRP A 102 9.59 4.04 -0.70
CA TRP A 102 9.25 2.69 -1.16
C TRP A 102 10.49 1.84 -1.35
N GLU A 103 11.50 2.33 -2.06
CA GLU A 103 12.77 1.64 -2.30
C GLU A 103 13.49 1.32 -0.99
N GLY A 104 13.59 2.31 -0.09
CA GLY A 104 14.22 2.18 1.23
C GLY A 104 13.39 1.43 2.27
N PHE A 105 12.12 1.13 2.00
CA PHE A 105 11.27 0.40 2.95
C PHE A 105 11.74 -1.06 3.01
N PRO A 106 12.22 -1.54 4.17
CA PRO A 106 12.73 -2.90 4.30
C PRO A 106 11.58 -3.87 4.07
N ALA A 107 11.63 -4.58 2.95
CA ALA A 107 10.72 -5.67 2.69
C ALA A 107 11.08 -6.79 3.67
N ILE A 108 10.14 -7.18 4.53
CA ILE A 108 10.33 -8.40 5.32
C ILE A 108 10.24 -9.56 4.33
N HIS A 109 11.39 -10.08 3.92
CA HIS A 109 11.52 -11.41 3.35
C HIS A 109 11.28 -12.37 4.51
N ASN A 110 10.11 -13.03 4.54
CA ASN A 110 9.95 -14.14 5.44
C ASN A 110 10.94 -15.22 5.02
N ILE A 111 11.81 -15.57 5.98
CA ILE A 111 12.49 -16.86 6.10
C ILE A 111 11.43 -17.97 6.10
#